data_AF-A0A2N6DA39-F1
#
_entry.id   AF-A0A2N6DA39-F1
#
_cell.length_a   1.000
_cell.length_b   1.000
_cell.length_c   1.000
_cell.angle_alpha   90.00
_cell.angle_beta   90.00
_cell.angle_gamma   90.00
#
_symmetry.space_group_name_H-M   'P 1'
#
loop_
_entity.id
_entity.type
_entity.pdbx_description
1 polymer ?
#
loop_
_entity_poly.entity_id
_entity_poly.type
_entity_poly.pdbx_seq_one_letter_code
_entity_poly.pdbx_strand_id
1 'polypeptide(L)'
;MGSTKYIILALILALTCSFAANAEDFNFKCSECHDSAKEVIPAKHIKKDKFEGCFACHQDGKQIKLSKRVHEVHLADMGTGVDTCLSCHVADKEGYISIDNKNNITIEASEAAPMFTTLYTEGTLANSHKNAGLSCSDCHTTYDYDEFDNMAPKCKSCHGDYPEMAEKTKNLDYETNPHKSHFPNLACTKCHSSHGKFTDFCSEKCHKWGFDWKQKLKK
;
A
#
# COMPACT_ATOMS: atom_id res chain seq x y z
N MET A 1 -20.55 32.77 -70.36
CA MET A 1 -20.37 31.30 -70.28
C MET A 1 -19.14 31.02 -69.42
N GLY A 2 -19.30 30.20 -68.38
CA GLY A 2 -18.24 29.65 -67.53
C GLY A 2 -17.72 30.61 -66.43
N SER A 3 -17.53 30.22 -65.18
CA SER A 3 -17.87 29.01 -64.44
C SER A 3 -17.92 29.35 -62.95
N THR A 4 -18.91 28.77 -62.28
CA THR A 4 -19.22 28.88 -60.87
C THR A 4 -18.08 28.38 -59.96
N LYS A 5 -17.81 29.19 -58.92
CA LYS A 5 -17.44 28.88 -57.52
C LYS A 5 -17.01 27.45 -57.20
N TYR A 6 -15.88 27.27 -56.50
CA TYR A 6 -15.76 26.52 -55.22
C TYR A 6 -14.40 26.84 -54.57
N ILE A 7 -14.39 27.74 -53.56
CA ILE A 7 -13.30 27.83 -52.59
C ILE A 7 -13.69 26.89 -51.45
N ILE A 8 -13.04 25.74 -51.36
CA ILE A 8 -13.16 24.83 -50.22
C ILE A 8 -12.33 25.45 -49.09
N LEU A 9 -12.96 26.26 -48.26
CA LEU A 9 -12.37 26.69 -46.99
C LEU A 9 -12.53 25.52 -46.00
N ALA A 10 -11.49 24.73 -45.84
CA ALA A 10 -11.43 23.70 -44.81
C ALA A 10 -11.33 24.40 -43.43
N LEU A 11 -12.49 24.61 -42.79
CA LEU A 11 -12.59 24.96 -41.39
C LEU A 11 -12.16 23.75 -40.56
N ILE A 12 -10.86 23.69 -40.26
CA ILE A 12 -10.33 22.81 -39.21
C ILE A 12 -10.81 23.42 -37.89
N LEU A 13 -11.98 22.96 -37.43
CA LEU A 13 -12.40 23.16 -36.06
C LEU A 13 -11.44 22.35 -35.20
N ALA A 14 -10.42 23.00 -34.67
CA ALA A 14 -9.55 22.43 -33.66
C ALA A 14 -10.39 22.19 -32.42
N LEU A 15 -11.02 21.02 -32.38
CA LEU A 15 -11.68 20.50 -31.19
C LEU A 15 -10.57 20.15 -30.20
N THR A 16 -10.03 21.16 -29.51
CA THR A 16 -9.27 20.95 -28.29
C THR A 16 -10.27 20.51 -27.22
N CYS A 17 -10.76 19.27 -27.32
CA CYS A 17 -11.22 18.58 -26.14
C CYS A 17 -9.97 18.38 -25.29
N SER A 18 -9.79 19.34 -24.39
CA SER A 18 -8.97 19.18 -23.20
C SER A 18 -9.26 17.80 -22.66
N PHE A 19 -8.23 16.96 -22.57
CA PHE A 19 -8.24 15.81 -21.69
C PHE A 19 -8.42 16.38 -20.27
N ALA A 20 -9.67 16.61 -19.89
CA ALA A 20 -10.04 16.50 -18.50
C ALA A 20 -9.69 15.07 -18.16
N ALA A 21 -8.62 14.90 -17.39
CA ALA A 21 -8.39 13.68 -16.64
C ALA A 21 -9.64 13.51 -15.77
N ASN A 22 -10.63 12.81 -16.31
CA ASN A 22 -11.75 12.32 -15.55
C ASN A 22 -11.12 11.47 -14.46
N ALA A 23 -11.56 11.68 -13.22
CA ALA A 23 -11.22 10.81 -12.12
C ALA A 23 -11.45 9.37 -12.60
N GLU A 24 -10.37 8.63 -12.84
CA GLU A 24 -10.50 7.21 -13.18
C GLU A 24 -11.23 6.55 -12.01
N ASP A 25 -12.36 5.95 -12.38
CA ASP A 25 -13.49 5.62 -11.55
C ASP A 25 -13.09 4.68 -10.42
N PHE A 26 -13.33 5.09 -9.18
CA PHE A 26 -13.54 4.10 -8.13
C PHE A 26 -14.77 3.28 -8.55
N ASN A 27 -14.60 1.99 -8.78
CA ASN A 27 -15.66 1.07 -9.20
C ASN A 27 -16.73 0.82 -8.11
N PHE A 28 -16.80 1.66 -7.07
CA PHE A 28 -17.81 1.65 -6.01
C PHE A 28 -18.16 3.09 -5.61
N LYS A 29 -19.41 3.33 -5.22
CA LYS A 29 -19.84 4.64 -4.68
C LYS A 29 -20.13 4.51 -3.20
N CYS A 30 -19.61 5.42 -2.39
CA CYS A 30 -19.87 5.41 -0.94
C CYS A 30 -21.39 5.43 -0.63
N SER A 31 -22.18 6.10 -1.46
CA SER A 31 -23.64 6.21 -1.35
C SER A 31 -24.40 4.91 -1.62
N GLU A 32 -23.74 3.87 -2.12
CA GLU A 32 -24.37 2.54 -2.30
C GLU A 32 -24.50 1.80 -0.96
N CYS A 33 -23.69 2.16 0.03
CA CYS A 33 -23.68 1.54 1.36
C CYS A 33 -24.00 2.51 2.50
N HIS A 34 -23.79 3.82 2.29
CA HIS A 34 -23.95 4.85 3.32
C HIS A 34 -24.95 5.92 2.88
N ASP A 35 -25.96 6.19 3.70
CA ASP A 35 -27.01 7.16 3.39
C ASP A 35 -26.51 8.62 3.45
N SER A 36 -25.56 8.90 4.35
CA SER A 36 -25.00 10.25 4.51
C SER A 36 -23.51 10.27 4.83
N ALA A 37 -22.79 11.18 4.18
CA ALA A 37 -21.40 11.47 4.54
C ALA A 37 -21.25 11.96 5.99
N LYS A 38 -22.29 12.61 6.55
CA LYS A 38 -22.26 13.12 7.94
C LYS A 38 -22.16 12.02 8.99
N GLU A 39 -22.67 10.83 8.68
CA GLU A 39 -22.75 9.71 9.61
C GLU A 39 -21.43 8.96 9.71
N VAL A 40 -20.62 9.00 8.65
CA VAL A 40 -19.36 8.26 8.55
C VAL A 40 -18.11 9.12 8.78
N ILE A 41 -18.23 10.44 8.68
CA ILE A 41 -17.11 11.35 8.98
C ILE A 41 -16.99 11.58 10.50
N PRO A 42 -15.77 11.62 11.07
CA PRO A 42 -15.59 11.94 12.48
C PRO A 42 -16.18 13.31 12.84
N ALA A 43 -16.72 13.45 14.06
CA ALA A 43 -17.35 14.70 14.51
C ALA A 43 -16.45 15.95 14.42
N LYS A 44 -15.11 15.76 14.46
CA LYS A 44 -14.11 16.83 14.33
C LYS A 44 -13.74 17.17 12.87
N HIS A 45 -14.28 16.43 11.90
CA HIS A 45 -14.05 16.67 10.48
C HIS A 45 -14.85 17.89 9.98
N ILE A 46 -14.40 18.53 8.89
CA ILE A 46 -15.17 19.58 8.22
C ILE A 46 -16.50 18.98 7.75
N LYS A 47 -17.62 19.63 8.09
CA LYS A 47 -18.96 19.14 7.73
C LYS A 47 -19.10 19.04 6.21
N LYS A 48 -19.43 17.84 5.74
CA LYS A 48 -19.71 17.52 4.35
C LYS A 48 -21.00 16.70 4.31
N ASP A 49 -21.90 17.10 3.43
CA ASP A 49 -23.24 16.53 3.33
C ASP A 49 -23.33 15.46 2.24
N LYS A 50 -22.38 15.47 1.30
CA LYS A 50 -22.30 14.57 0.16
C LYS A 50 -20.90 13.98 0.01
N PHE A 51 -20.80 12.84 -0.66
CA PHE A 51 -19.55 12.09 -0.85
C PHE A 51 -18.62 12.66 -1.92
N GLU A 52 -19.09 13.62 -2.75
CA GLU A 52 -18.25 14.23 -3.77
C GLU A 52 -17.20 15.17 -3.18
N GLY A 53 -16.01 15.16 -3.79
CA GLY A 53 -14.93 16.10 -3.45
C GLY A 53 -14.12 15.72 -2.20
N CYS A 54 -14.26 14.50 -1.66
CA CYS A 54 -13.39 13.99 -0.59
C CYS A 54 -11.90 14.06 -0.99
N PHE A 55 -11.59 13.64 -2.22
CA PHE A 55 -10.25 13.70 -2.80
C PHE A 55 -9.77 15.12 -3.14
N ALA A 56 -10.52 16.19 -2.86
CA ALA A 56 -9.94 17.54 -2.90
C ALA A 56 -9.04 17.80 -1.67
N CYS A 57 -9.38 17.18 -0.53
CA CYS A 57 -8.66 17.32 0.73
C CYS A 57 -7.80 16.10 1.07
N HIS A 58 -8.17 14.91 0.59
CA HIS A 58 -7.47 13.65 0.86
C HIS A 58 -6.66 13.14 -0.34
N GLN A 59 -5.81 14.00 -0.89
CA GLN A 59 -4.89 13.65 -1.98
C GLN A 59 -3.58 13.07 -1.43
N ASP A 60 -2.82 12.42 -2.30
CA ASP A 60 -1.44 12.05 -2.04
C ASP A 60 -0.61 13.29 -1.64
N GLY A 61 0.23 13.14 -0.62
CA GLY A 61 1.08 14.22 -0.09
C GLY A 61 0.41 15.12 0.95
N LYS A 62 -0.90 14.99 1.21
CA LYS A 62 -1.57 15.61 2.37
C LYS A 62 -1.55 14.67 3.57
N GLN A 63 -1.65 15.22 4.79
CA GLN A 63 -1.40 14.46 6.04
C GLN A 63 -2.31 13.23 6.28
N ILE A 64 -3.47 13.13 5.64
CA ILE A 64 -4.42 12.03 5.85
C ILE A 64 -4.88 11.48 4.49
N LYS A 65 -4.34 10.31 4.09
CA LYS A 65 -4.83 9.53 2.95
C LYS A 65 -6.21 8.94 3.27
N LEU A 66 -7.22 9.20 2.43
CA LEU A 66 -8.59 8.67 2.63
C LEU A 66 -8.60 7.14 2.60
N SER A 67 -7.88 6.53 1.66
CA SER A 67 -7.78 5.08 1.51
C SER A 67 -7.37 4.38 2.82
N LYS A 68 -6.40 4.97 3.54
CA LYS A 68 -5.97 4.45 4.85
C LYS A 68 -7.11 4.44 5.86
N ARG A 69 -7.88 5.53 5.95
CA ARG A 69 -8.98 5.62 6.90
C ARG A 69 -10.14 4.71 6.51
N VAL A 70 -10.46 4.64 5.22
CA VAL A 70 -11.49 3.74 4.68
C VAL A 70 -11.15 2.29 5.00
N HIS A 71 -9.93 1.84 4.69
CA HIS A 71 -9.50 0.48 5.06
C HIS A 71 -9.52 0.26 6.58
N GLU A 72 -9.03 1.21 7.38
CA GLU A 72 -9.01 1.05 8.84
C GLU A 72 -10.41 0.84 9.44
N VAL A 73 -11.42 1.61 9.01
CA VAL A 73 -12.77 1.47 9.58
C VAL A 73 -13.53 0.27 9.02
N HIS A 74 -13.44 0.02 7.71
CA HIS A 74 -14.22 -1.05 7.09
C HIS A 74 -13.61 -2.41 7.39
N LEU A 75 -12.28 -2.57 7.41
CA LEU A 75 -11.67 -3.85 7.73
C LEU A 75 -11.78 -4.22 9.21
N ALA A 76 -11.97 -3.22 10.09
CA ALA A 76 -12.27 -3.48 11.50
C ALA A 76 -13.69 -4.04 11.71
N ASP A 77 -14.64 -3.68 10.85
CA ASP A 77 -16.04 -4.11 10.93
C ASP A 77 -16.30 -5.37 10.08
N MET A 78 -15.81 -5.37 8.84
CA MET A 78 -16.05 -6.40 7.81
C MET A 78 -14.95 -7.47 7.74
N GLY A 79 -13.85 -7.31 8.48
CA GLY A 79 -12.71 -8.22 8.44
C GLY A 79 -11.80 -8.03 7.21
N THR A 80 -10.90 -8.98 6.98
CA THR A 80 -9.88 -8.93 5.92
C THR A 80 -9.98 -10.10 4.93
N GLY A 81 -11.17 -10.70 4.82
CA GLY A 81 -11.43 -11.80 3.89
C GLY A 81 -11.49 -11.35 2.43
N VAL A 82 -11.39 -12.31 1.51
CA VAL A 82 -11.46 -12.06 0.07
C VAL A 82 -12.78 -11.39 -0.31
N ASP A 83 -13.91 -11.88 0.21
CA ASP A 83 -15.22 -11.30 -0.04
C ASP A 83 -15.32 -9.84 0.44
N THR A 84 -14.63 -9.51 1.54
CA THR A 84 -14.53 -8.13 2.03
C THR A 84 -13.81 -7.25 1.02
N CYS A 85 -12.69 -7.71 0.47
CA CYS A 85 -11.97 -6.99 -0.59
C CYS A 85 -12.87 -6.78 -1.82
N LEU A 86 -13.55 -7.83 -2.27
CA LEU A 86 -14.41 -7.82 -3.45
C LEU A 86 -15.71 -7.01 -3.27
N SER A 87 -16.11 -6.75 -2.03
CA SER A 87 -17.24 -5.85 -1.74
C SER A 87 -16.98 -4.39 -2.16
N CYS A 88 -15.69 -4.00 -2.28
CA CYS A 88 -15.27 -2.65 -2.65
C CYS A 88 -14.44 -2.64 -3.94
N HIS A 89 -13.62 -3.66 -4.18
CA HIS A 89 -12.77 -3.77 -5.35
C HIS A 89 -13.40 -4.69 -6.39
N VAL A 90 -13.69 -4.15 -7.57
CA VAL A 90 -14.14 -4.95 -8.71
C VAL A 90 -12.94 -5.64 -9.34
N ALA A 91 -12.91 -6.96 -9.27
CA ALA A 91 -11.90 -7.77 -9.93
C ALA A 91 -12.13 -7.76 -11.45
N ASP A 92 -11.03 -7.82 -12.22
CA ASP A 92 -11.10 -8.02 -13.65
C ASP A 92 -11.45 -9.49 -14.01
N LYS A 93 -11.43 -9.81 -15.30
CA LYS A 93 -11.75 -11.16 -15.81
C LYS A 93 -10.77 -12.24 -15.33
N GLU A 94 -9.58 -11.84 -14.91
CA GLU A 94 -8.51 -12.70 -14.44
C GLU A 94 -8.48 -12.79 -12.90
N GLY A 95 -9.37 -12.05 -12.21
CA GLY A 95 -9.50 -12.06 -10.76
C GLY A 95 -8.62 -11.02 -10.04
N TYR A 96 -7.97 -10.12 -10.77
CA TYR A 96 -7.08 -9.11 -10.21
C TYR A 96 -7.85 -7.86 -9.78
N ILE A 97 -7.50 -7.33 -8.63
CA ILE A 97 -7.99 -6.05 -8.11
C ILE A 97 -6.88 -5.00 -8.15
N SER A 98 -7.23 -3.75 -8.45
CA SER A 98 -6.31 -2.63 -8.29
C SER A 98 -6.23 -2.22 -6.81
N ILE A 99 -5.01 -2.17 -6.27
CA ILE A 99 -4.73 -1.74 -4.89
C ILE A 99 -3.95 -0.42 -4.82
N ASP A 100 -3.30 0.00 -5.90
CA ASP A 100 -2.70 1.32 -6.06
C ASP A 100 -2.75 1.77 -7.53
N ASN A 101 -3.63 2.71 -7.83
CA ASN A 101 -3.77 3.25 -9.18
C ASN A 101 -2.54 4.07 -9.62
N LYS A 102 -1.79 4.68 -8.69
CA LYS A 102 -0.67 5.55 -9.03
C LYS A 102 0.51 4.75 -9.62
N ASN A 103 0.78 3.59 -9.04
CA ASN A 103 1.85 2.71 -9.47
C ASN A 103 1.34 1.48 -10.25
N ASN A 104 0.04 1.48 -10.60
CA ASN A 104 -0.65 0.40 -11.30
C ASN A 104 -0.41 -0.98 -10.66
N ILE A 105 -0.55 -1.04 -9.33
CA ILE A 105 -0.36 -2.27 -8.57
C ILE A 105 -1.67 -3.04 -8.58
N THR A 106 -1.66 -4.19 -9.26
CA THR A 106 -2.77 -5.15 -9.28
C THR A 106 -2.33 -6.48 -8.65
N ILE A 107 -3.28 -7.17 -8.01
CA ILE A 107 -3.04 -8.44 -7.31
C ILE A 107 -4.34 -9.25 -7.27
N GLU A 108 -4.25 -10.57 -7.28
CA GLU A 108 -5.41 -11.42 -7.02
C GLU A 108 -5.95 -11.19 -5.59
N ALA A 109 -7.26 -11.06 -5.43
CA ALA A 109 -7.85 -10.75 -4.12
C ALA A 109 -7.54 -11.82 -3.06
N SER A 110 -7.40 -13.09 -3.46
CA SER A 110 -6.99 -14.21 -2.62
C SER A 110 -5.57 -14.08 -2.08
N GLU A 111 -4.65 -13.54 -2.87
CA GLU A 111 -3.26 -13.31 -2.47
C GLU A 111 -3.13 -12.04 -1.62
N ALA A 112 -3.93 -11.01 -1.92
CA ALA A 112 -3.95 -9.76 -1.17
C ALA A 112 -4.48 -9.93 0.26
N ALA A 113 -5.57 -10.67 0.44
CA ALA A 113 -6.25 -10.83 1.73
C ALA A 113 -5.33 -11.23 2.90
N PRO A 114 -4.49 -12.29 2.81
CA PRO A 114 -3.56 -12.64 3.89
C PRO A 114 -2.49 -11.56 4.11
N MET A 115 -1.96 -10.93 3.06
CA MET A 115 -0.97 -9.84 3.18
C MET A 115 -1.58 -8.62 3.90
N PHE A 116 -2.81 -8.25 3.56
CA PHE A 116 -3.54 -7.17 4.21
C PHE A 116 -3.86 -7.49 5.68
N THR A 117 -4.20 -8.74 5.98
CA THR A 117 -4.41 -9.20 7.36
C THR A 117 -3.18 -8.89 8.22
N THR A 118 -1.97 -9.12 7.70
CA THR A 118 -0.74 -8.81 8.44
C THR A 118 -0.60 -7.33 8.79
N LEU A 119 -1.18 -6.39 8.04
CA LEU A 119 -1.14 -4.96 8.38
C LEU A 119 -1.97 -4.62 9.63
N TYR A 120 -2.92 -5.47 10.02
CA TYR A 120 -3.83 -5.25 11.15
C TYR A 120 -3.60 -6.23 12.31
N THR A 121 -2.79 -7.27 12.11
CA THR A 121 -2.40 -8.20 13.18
C THR A 121 -1.26 -7.64 14.03
N GLU A 122 -1.47 -7.50 15.34
CA GLU A 122 -0.39 -7.19 16.27
C GLU A 122 0.70 -8.26 16.26
N GLY A 123 1.95 -7.85 16.43
CA GLY A 123 3.13 -8.69 16.42
C GLY A 123 3.75 -8.90 15.03
N THR A 124 3.18 -8.34 13.96
CA THR A 124 3.75 -8.44 12.60
C THR A 124 4.59 -7.22 12.23
N LEU A 125 5.51 -7.42 11.28
CA LEU A 125 6.33 -6.36 10.73
C LEU A 125 5.52 -5.39 9.85
N ALA A 126 4.59 -5.92 9.04
CA ALA A 126 3.65 -5.12 8.27
C ALA A 126 2.83 -4.14 9.15
N ASN A 127 2.30 -4.60 10.30
CA ASN A 127 1.55 -3.74 11.22
C ASN A 127 2.40 -2.59 11.77
N SER A 128 3.68 -2.84 12.06
CA SER A 128 4.63 -1.79 12.50
C SER A 128 4.79 -0.68 11.45
N HIS A 129 4.96 -1.05 10.17
CA HIS A 129 5.11 -0.09 9.07
C HIS A 129 3.81 0.66 8.78
N LYS A 130 2.66 -0.02 8.79
CA LYS A 130 1.34 0.62 8.70
C LYS A 130 1.11 1.62 9.85
N ASN A 131 1.55 1.27 11.07
CA ASN A 131 1.46 2.15 12.23
C ASN A 131 2.40 3.36 12.11
N ALA A 132 3.58 3.19 11.51
CA ALA A 132 4.49 4.28 11.15
C ALA A 132 3.91 5.22 10.06
N GLY A 133 2.84 4.81 9.38
CA GLY A 133 2.16 5.63 8.40
C GLY A 133 2.42 5.27 6.95
N LEU A 134 3.19 4.19 6.71
CA LEU A 134 3.51 3.72 5.38
C LEU A 134 2.32 3.02 4.72
N SER A 135 2.37 3.00 3.40
CA SER A 135 1.44 2.43 2.44
C SER A 135 2.17 1.46 1.50
N CYS A 136 1.43 0.68 0.71
CA CYS A 136 1.98 -0.36 -0.16
C CYS A 136 3.08 0.19 -1.08
N SER A 137 2.85 1.37 -1.65
CA SER A 137 3.77 2.08 -2.56
C SER A 137 5.09 2.49 -1.95
N ASP A 138 5.18 2.56 -0.63
CA ASP A 138 6.41 2.94 0.06
C ASP A 138 7.44 1.80 0.03
N CYS A 139 6.99 0.56 -0.20
CA CYS A 139 7.85 -0.59 -0.42
C CYS A 139 7.80 -1.08 -1.88
N HIS A 140 6.59 -1.25 -2.43
CA HIS A 140 6.36 -1.81 -3.76
C HIS A 140 6.27 -0.72 -4.83
N THR A 141 7.13 -0.82 -5.84
CA THR A 141 7.03 0.02 -7.06
C THR A 141 6.17 -0.62 -8.13
N THR A 142 6.08 -1.94 -8.08
CA THR A 142 5.25 -2.84 -8.87
C THR A 142 4.86 -4.00 -7.95
N TYR A 143 3.83 -4.77 -8.30
CA TYR A 143 3.64 -6.07 -7.64
C TYR A 143 4.36 -7.13 -8.48
N ASP A 144 5.40 -7.72 -7.90
CA ASP A 144 6.10 -8.87 -8.47
C ASP A 144 6.36 -9.88 -7.34
N TYR A 145 5.90 -11.12 -7.54
CA TYR A 145 6.02 -12.21 -6.58
C TYR A 145 7.49 -12.51 -6.23
N ASP A 146 8.43 -12.18 -7.11
CA ASP A 146 9.87 -12.44 -6.94
C ASP A 146 10.63 -11.28 -6.27
N GLU A 147 9.95 -10.23 -5.80
CA GLU A 147 10.57 -9.07 -5.16
C GLU A 147 11.25 -9.41 -3.81
N PHE A 148 10.90 -10.52 -3.18
CA PHE A 148 11.31 -10.86 -1.80
C PHE A 148 12.81 -10.75 -1.54
N ASP A 149 13.65 -11.27 -2.44
CA ASP A 149 15.11 -11.24 -2.29
C ASP A 149 15.72 -9.87 -2.69
N ASN A 150 14.97 -9.04 -3.41
CA ASN A 150 15.39 -7.74 -3.93
C ASN A 150 14.91 -6.55 -3.10
N MET A 151 14.23 -6.77 -1.96
CA MET A 151 13.70 -5.69 -1.11
C MET A 151 14.74 -4.99 -0.22
N ALA A 152 15.96 -5.52 -0.11
CA ALA A 152 16.98 -4.95 0.78
C ALA A 152 17.24 -3.45 0.55
N PRO A 153 17.33 -2.91 -0.69
CA PRO A 153 17.48 -1.47 -0.91
C PRO A 153 16.33 -0.63 -0.35
N LYS A 154 15.09 -1.13 -0.39
CA LYS A 154 13.92 -0.44 0.17
C LYS A 154 14.02 -0.32 1.69
N CYS A 155 14.41 -1.39 2.37
CA CYS A 155 14.64 -1.39 3.81
C CYS A 155 15.73 -0.37 4.20
N LYS A 156 16.86 -0.41 3.48
CA LYS A 156 18.04 0.43 3.74
C LYS A 156 17.77 1.92 3.55
N SER A 157 16.86 2.28 2.65
CA SER A 157 16.49 3.68 2.40
C SER A 157 15.99 4.42 3.66
N CYS A 158 15.43 3.68 4.62
CA CYS A 158 14.90 4.22 5.88
C CYS A 158 15.67 3.73 7.12
N HIS A 159 16.16 2.48 7.11
CA HIS A 159 16.80 1.85 8.26
C HIS A 159 18.33 2.00 8.28
N GLY A 160 18.96 2.32 7.14
CA GLY A 160 20.41 2.31 6.98
C GLY A 160 20.96 0.91 6.64
N ASP A 161 22.27 0.85 6.36
CA ASP A 161 22.96 -0.39 6.03
C ASP A 161 23.28 -1.25 7.27
N TYR A 162 23.85 -2.45 7.06
CA TYR A 162 24.20 -3.39 8.14
C TYR A 162 25.04 -2.79 9.27
N PRO A 163 26.08 -1.96 9.03
CA PRO A 163 26.85 -1.35 10.11
C PRO A 163 26.01 -0.42 10.99
N GLU A 164 25.12 0.37 10.38
CA GLU A 164 24.20 1.24 11.11
C GLU A 164 23.19 0.42 11.92
N MET A 165 22.67 -0.66 11.33
CA MET A 165 21.75 -1.55 12.03
C MET A 165 22.42 -2.30 13.17
N ALA A 166 23.65 -2.75 13.00
CA ALA A 166 24.46 -3.36 14.05
C ALA A 166 24.66 -2.38 15.22
N GLU A 167 24.97 -1.12 14.93
CA GLU A 167 25.10 -0.07 15.95
C GLU A 167 23.77 0.20 16.67
N LYS A 168 22.66 0.33 15.93
CA LYS A 168 21.30 0.52 16.49
C LYS A 168 20.85 -0.64 17.37
N THR A 169 21.42 -1.82 17.21
CA THR A 169 21.04 -3.06 17.92
C THR A 169 22.11 -3.59 18.85
N LYS A 170 23.20 -2.84 19.08
CA LYS A 170 24.35 -3.29 19.88
C LYS A 170 24.05 -3.59 21.36
N ASN A 171 22.96 -3.02 21.88
CA ASN A 171 22.54 -3.15 23.28
C ASN A 171 21.36 -4.12 23.45
N LEU A 172 21.00 -4.90 22.42
CA LEU A 172 20.00 -5.96 22.57
C LEU A 172 20.59 -7.09 23.42
N ASP A 173 19.72 -7.77 24.16
CA ASP A 173 20.08 -8.85 25.09
C ASP A 173 20.32 -10.17 24.33
N TYR A 174 21.38 -10.17 23.51
CA TYR A 174 21.86 -11.33 22.78
C TYR A 174 23.39 -11.41 22.83
N GLU A 175 23.93 -12.62 22.83
CA GLU A 175 25.38 -12.86 22.84
C GLU A 175 26.08 -12.34 21.57
N THR A 176 25.34 -12.19 20.48
CA THR A 176 25.83 -11.72 19.18
C THR A 176 24.77 -10.88 18.48
N ASN A 177 25.18 -10.14 17.45
CA ASN A 177 24.31 -9.28 16.68
C ASN A 177 24.06 -9.87 15.27
N PRO A 178 22.81 -10.20 14.89
CA PRO A 178 22.51 -10.78 13.58
C PRO A 178 22.84 -9.83 12.41
N HIS A 179 22.89 -8.51 12.65
CA HIS A 179 23.27 -7.52 11.64
C HIS A 179 24.79 -7.43 11.43
N LYS A 180 25.58 -8.10 12.28
CA LYS A 180 27.05 -8.21 12.15
C LYS A 180 27.43 -9.67 11.95
N SER A 181 26.90 -10.29 10.90
CA SER A 181 27.11 -11.70 10.58
C SER A 181 28.25 -11.93 9.57
N HIS A 182 28.60 -13.20 9.34
CA HIS A 182 29.53 -13.61 8.28
C HIS A 182 28.90 -13.61 6.87
N PHE A 183 27.65 -13.16 6.74
CA PHE A 183 26.96 -12.98 5.46
C PHE A 183 26.81 -11.47 5.18
N PRO A 184 27.74 -10.87 4.42
CA PRO A 184 27.77 -9.41 4.24
C PRO A 184 26.55 -8.84 3.49
N ASN A 185 25.84 -9.68 2.73
CA ASN A 185 24.71 -9.30 1.88
C ASN A 185 23.45 -10.14 2.16
N LEU A 186 23.28 -10.69 3.37
CA LEU A 186 22.11 -11.51 3.71
C LEU A 186 20.83 -10.66 3.67
N ALA A 187 19.98 -10.86 2.66
CA ALA A 187 18.76 -10.07 2.49
C ALA A 187 17.96 -9.94 3.80
N CYS A 188 17.53 -8.73 4.13
CA CYS A 188 16.82 -8.41 5.38
C CYS A 188 15.60 -9.31 5.59
N THR A 189 14.93 -9.65 4.48
CA THR A 189 13.74 -10.49 4.40
C THR A 189 13.95 -11.94 4.84
N LYS A 190 15.20 -12.46 4.82
CA LYS A 190 15.50 -13.81 5.33
C LYS A 190 15.20 -13.98 6.82
N CYS A 191 15.25 -12.89 7.59
CA CYS A 191 14.78 -12.88 8.97
C CYS A 191 13.48 -12.08 9.13
N HIS A 192 13.41 -10.91 8.50
CA HIS A 192 12.33 -9.94 8.64
C HIS A 192 11.32 -10.03 7.48
N SER A 193 10.43 -11.01 7.53
CA SER A 193 9.33 -11.10 6.58
C SER A 193 8.23 -10.07 6.90
N SER A 194 7.97 -9.13 5.99
CA SER A 194 6.95 -8.09 6.19
C SER A 194 5.54 -8.67 6.32
N HIS A 195 5.16 -9.54 5.38
CA HIS A 195 3.85 -10.18 5.31
C HIS A 195 3.85 -11.61 5.87
N GLY A 196 4.86 -11.96 6.68
CA GLY A 196 5.02 -13.28 7.24
C GLY A 196 5.56 -13.24 8.67
N LYS A 197 5.84 -14.42 9.21
CA LYS A 197 6.44 -14.55 10.54
C LYS A 197 7.94 -14.25 10.47
N PHE A 198 8.46 -13.66 11.53
CA PHE A 198 9.91 -13.57 11.74
C PHE A 198 10.53 -14.96 11.81
N THR A 199 11.72 -15.08 11.23
CA THR A 199 12.52 -16.31 11.22
C THR A 199 13.92 -16.02 11.76
N ASP A 200 14.40 -16.84 12.69
CA ASP A 200 15.80 -16.84 13.10
C ASP A 200 16.64 -17.66 12.11
N PHE A 201 16.97 -17.04 10.97
CA PHE A 201 17.75 -17.66 9.90
C PHE A 201 19.05 -18.31 10.39
N CYS A 202 19.73 -17.67 11.34
CA CYS A 202 21.01 -18.15 11.87
C CYS A 202 20.83 -19.46 12.64
N SER A 203 19.75 -19.57 13.41
CA SER A 203 19.48 -20.76 14.22
C SER A 203 18.78 -21.89 13.46
N GLU A 204 18.24 -21.65 12.26
CA GLU A 204 17.57 -22.71 11.49
C GLU A 204 18.48 -23.90 11.17
N LYS A 205 19.78 -23.65 11.00
CA LYS A 205 20.75 -24.66 10.54
C LYS A 205 22.02 -24.75 11.39
N CYS A 206 22.49 -23.64 11.96
CA CYS A 206 23.88 -23.57 12.44
C CYS A 206 24.01 -23.12 13.90
N HIS A 207 23.23 -22.15 14.35
CA HIS A 207 23.39 -21.53 15.67
C HIS A 207 22.25 -21.86 16.63
N LYS A 208 22.41 -21.48 17.90
CA LYS A 208 21.39 -21.65 18.96
C LYS A 208 21.23 -20.36 19.77
N TRP A 209 21.17 -19.23 19.07
CA TRP A 209 21.08 -17.91 19.72
C TRP A 209 19.63 -17.52 20.05
N GLY A 210 18.65 -18.10 19.36
CA GLY A 210 17.24 -17.89 19.66
C GLY A 210 16.80 -16.44 19.49
N PHE A 211 17.19 -15.83 18.37
CA PHE A 211 16.77 -14.46 18.08
C PHE A 211 15.25 -14.38 18.00
N ASP A 212 14.72 -13.31 18.58
CA ASP A 212 13.33 -12.91 18.44
C ASP A 212 13.23 -11.50 17.86
N TRP A 213 12.08 -11.23 17.24
CA TRP A 213 11.72 -9.90 16.85
C TRP A 213 10.40 -9.54 17.50
N LYS A 214 10.38 -8.36 18.14
CA LYS A 214 9.21 -7.81 18.80
C LYS A 214 8.80 -6.54 18.10
N GLN A 215 7.51 -6.42 17.82
CA GLN A 215 6.93 -5.19 17.32
C GLN A 215 7.19 -4.04 18.29
N LYS A 216 7.81 -2.97 17.77
CA LYS A 216 8.14 -1.76 18.54
C LYS A 216 7.07 -0.67 18.42
N LEU A 217 6.42 -0.56 17.25
CA LEU A 217 5.43 0.48 16.97
C LEU A 217 4.01 -0.08 17.08
N LYS A 218 3.41 0.08 18.26
CA LYS A 218 2.00 -0.24 18.52
C LYS A 218 1.16 1.04 18.43
N LYS A 219 -0.12 0.91 18.07
CA LYS A 219 -1.08 2.02 18.00
C LYS A 219 -2.31 1.70 18.82
#